data_AF-E6WYJ8-F1
#
_entry.id   AF-E6WYJ8-F1
#
_cell.length_a   1.000
_cell.length_b   1.000
_cell.length_c   1.000
_cell.angle_alpha   90.00
_cell.angle_beta   90.00
_cell.angle_gamma   90.00
#
_symmetry.space_group_name_H-M   'P 1'
#
loop_
_entity.id
_entity.type
_entity.pdbx_description
1 polymer ?
#
loop_
_entity_poly.entity_id
_entity_poly.type
_entity_poly.pdbx_seq_one_letter_code
_entity_poly.pdbx_strand_id
1 'polypeptide(L)'
;MEVHLVEESIKFMILGMGIVFVFLYILVLLMRLQAWIIERFFPEKSSRQKAAPALKADDEEGARVAAIVAAVAEYRKARAGKA
;
A
#
# COMPACT_ATOMS: atom_id res chain seq x y z
N MET A 1 17.96 -46.73 23.57
CA MET A 1 18.28 -45.46 24.24
C MET A 1 18.49 -44.39 23.17
N GLU A 2 17.49 -44.08 22.34
CA GLU A 2 17.67 -43.22 21.14
C GLU A 2 16.53 -42.21 20.93
N VAL A 3 15.33 -42.52 21.41
CA VAL A 3 14.13 -41.67 21.29
C VAL A 3 14.34 -40.28 21.91
N HIS A 4 15.15 -40.19 22.97
CA HIS A 4 15.45 -38.94 23.67
C HIS A 4 16.12 -37.89 22.78
N LEU A 5 17.01 -38.29 21.85
CA LEU A 5 17.76 -37.35 21.00
C LEU A 5 16.88 -36.75 19.90
N VAL A 6 16.00 -37.56 19.30
CA VAL A 6 15.08 -37.12 18.26
C VAL A 6 14.02 -36.19 18.86
N GLU A 7 13.50 -36.52 20.04
CA GLU A 7 12.56 -35.66 20.76
C GLU A 7 13.18 -34.29 21.10
N GLU A 8 14.43 -34.29 21.57
CA GLU A 8 15.17 -33.07 21.89
C GLU A 8 15.45 -32.22 20.64
N SER A 9 15.78 -32.85 19.52
CA SER A 9 15.96 -32.16 18.22
C SER A 9 14.67 -31.52 17.71
N ILE A 10 13.52 -32.18 17.89
CA ILE A 10 12.20 -31.63 17.53
C ILE A 10 11.87 -30.40 18.40
N LYS A 11 12.20 -30.44 19.70
CA LYS A 11 12.03 -29.29 20.60
C LYS A 11 12.85 -28.10 20.11
N PHE A 12 14.10 -28.31 19.70
CA PHE A 12 14.94 -27.24 19.15
C PHE A 12 14.43 -26.72 17.80
N MET A 13 13.87 -27.57 16.94
CA MET A 13 13.25 -27.14 15.67
C MET A 13 12.06 -26.20 15.93
N ILE A 14 11.17 -26.59 16.83
CA ILE A 14 10.00 -25.77 17.22
C ILE A 14 10.46 -24.48 17.89
N LEU A 15 11.45 -24.55 18.77
CA LEU A 15 12.02 -23.37 19.45
C LEU A 15 12.63 -22.39 18.44
N GLY A 16 13.46 -22.88 17.52
CA GLY A 16 14.10 -22.06 16.49
C GLY A 16 13.08 -21.41 15.55
N MET A 17 12.12 -22.19 15.05
CA MET A 17 11.05 -21.66 14.21
C MET A 17 10.15 -20.67 14.96
N GLY A 18 9.86 -20.93 16.24
CA GLY A 18 9.09 -20.04 17.10
C GLY A 18 9.78 -18.70 17.34
N ILE A 19 11.09 -18.70 17.61
CA ILE A 19 11.86 -17.47 17.82
C ILE A 19 11.87 -16.62 16.54
N VAL A 20 12.12 -17.23 15.38
CA VAL A 20 12.09 -16.50 14.10
C VAL A 20 10.69 -15.93 13.84
N PHE A 21 9.63 -16.71 14.10
CA PHE A 21 8.26 -16.24 13.94
C PHE A 21 7.96 -15.03 14.83
N VAL A 22 8.33 -15.08 16.11
CA VAL A 22 8.16 -13.96 17.06
C VAL A 22 8.95 -12.74 16.60
N PHE A 23 10.18 -12.94 16.14
CA PHE A 23 11.02 -11.86 15.62
C PHE A 23 10.36 -11.16 14.42
N LEU A 24 9.90 -11.92 13.43
CA LEU A 24 9.18 -11.37 12.28
C LEU A 24 7.88 -10.70 12.68
N TYR A 25 7.14 -11.27 13.64
CA TYR A 25 5.91 -10.67 14.16
C TYR A 25 6.17 -9.29 14.77
N ILE A 26 7.25 -9.16 15.56
CA ILE A 26 7.69 -7.87 16.12
C ILE A 26 8.05 -6.90 15.00
N LEU A 27 8.80 -7.32 13.97
CA LEU A 27 9.13 -6.46 12.83
C LEU A 27 7.90 -5.93 12.12
N VAL A 28 6.91 -6.80 11.87
CA VAL A 28 5.63 -6.38 11.28
C VAL A 28 4.92 -5.37 12.18
N LEU A 29 4.91 -5.60 13.50
CA LEU A 29 4.29 -4.68 14.46
C LEU A 29 4.98 -3.32 14.49
N LEU A 30 6.32 -3.28 14.40
CA LEU A 30 7.09 -2.05 14.27
C LEU A 30 6.78 -1.33 12.96
N MET A 31 6.69 -2.03 11.83
CA MET A 31 6.29 -1.43 10.55
C MET A 31 4.90 -0.79 10.65
N ARG A 32 3.94 -1.46 11.32
CA ARG A 32 2.61 -0.91 11.55
C ARG A 32 2.63 0.31 12.46
N LEU A 33 3.46 0.29 13.50
CA LEU A 33 3.65 1.43 14.39
C LEU A 33 4.25 2.61 13.63
N GLN A 34 5.25 2.38 12.79
CA GLN A 34 5.81 3.41 11.90
C GLN A 34 4.74 3.99 10.98
N ALA A 35 3.94 3.14 10.32
CA ALA A 35 2.83 3.59 9.46
C ALA A 35 1.82 4.46 10.23
N TRP A 36 1.47 4.05 11.45
CA TRP A 36 0.55 4.80 12.31
C TRP A 36 1.12 6.15 12.76
N ILE A 37 2.41 6.18 13.15
CA ILE A 37 3.11 7.42 13.49
C ILE A 37 3.15 8.35 12.28
N ILE A 38 3.49 7.84 11.10
CA ILE A 38 3.54 8.64 9.87
C ILE A 38 2.16 9.22 9.55
N GLU A 39 1.10 8.43 9.57
CA GLU A 39 -0.27 8.92 9.32
C GLU A 39 -0.71 9.98 10.34
N ARG A 40 -0.29 9.83 11.61
CA ARG A 40 -0.65 10.75 12.69
C ARG A 40 0.12 12.09 12.65
N PHE A 41 1.42 12.04 12.37
CA PHE A 41 2.29 13.23 12.38
C PHE A 41 2.43 13.90 11.01
N PHE A 42 2.30 13.13 9.92
CA PHE A 42 2.24 13.61 8.55
C PHE A 42 0.96 13.09 7.90
N PRO A 43 -0.22 13.59 8.32
CA PRO A 43 -1.46 13.29 7.62
C PRO A 43 -1.36 13.83 6.20
N GLU A 44 -1.00 12.97 5.26
CA GLU A 44 -1.19 13.24 3.85
C GLU A 44 -2.69 13.48 3.67
N LYS A 45 -3.07 14.71 3.32
CA LYS A 45 -4.42 15.00 2.84
C LYS A 45 -4.63 14.11 1.62
N SER A 46 -5.25 12.95 1.85
CA SER A 46 -5.66 11.93 0.89
C SER A 46 -5.62 12.41 -0.56
N SER A 47 -4.45 12.29 -1.20
CA SER A 47 -4.42 11.98 -2.62
C SER A 47 -4.52 10.47 -2.67
N ARG A 48 -5.72 9.98 -2.95
CA ARG A 48 -5.94 8.60 -3.34
C ARG A 48 -5.25 8.38 -4.69
N GLN A 49 -3.93 8.27 -4.69
CA GLN A 49 -3.21 7.59 -5.74
C GLN A 49 -2.92 6.19 -5.24
N LYS A 50 -3.98 5.38 -5.37
CA LYS A 50 -3.85 3.96 -5.72
C LYS A 50 -2.63 3.87 -6.64
N ALA A 51 -1.68 3.00 -6.27
CA ALA A 51 -0.58 2.61 -7.13
C ALA A 51 -1.15 2.11 -8.48
N ALA A 52 -1.34 3.03 -9.41
CA ALA A 52 -1.34 2.75 -10.82
C ALA A 52 0.09 3.02 -11.27
N PRO A 53 0.69 2.18 -12.14
CA PRO A 53 1.97 2.51 -12.73
C PRO A 53 1.80 3.87 -13.40
N ALA A 54 2.56 4.85 -12.96
CA ALA A 54 2.64 6.13 -13.64
C ALA A 54 3.23 5.87 -15.03
N LEU A 55 2.37 5.75 -16.04
CA LEU A 55 2.80 6.09 -17.38
C LEU A 55 3.22 7.56 -17.28
N LYS A 56 4.50 7.81 -17.52
CA LYS A 56 5.01 9.14 -17.85
C LYS A 56 4.34 9.55 -19.15
N ALA A 57 3.11 10.05 -19.07
CA ALA A 57 2.49 10.76 -20.16
C ALA A 57 3.28 12.05 -20.28
N ASP A 58 3.85 12.26 -21.46
CA ASP A 58 4.43 13.52 -21.89
C ASP A 58 3.51 14.67 -21.45
N ASP A 59 4.04 15.69 -20.75
CA ASP A 59 3.23 16.73 -20.09
C ASP A 59 2.25 17.41 -21.07
N GLU A 60 2.60 17.42 -22.35
CA GLU A 60 1.77 17.94 -23.43
C GLU A 60 0.54 17.07 -23.73
N GLU A 61 0.67 15.74 -23.69
CA GLU A 61 -0.45 14.82 -23.90
C GLU A 61 -1.41 14.83 -22.71
N GLY A 62 -0.88 14.91 -21.49
CA GLY A 62 -1.67 15.12 -20.28
C GLY A 62 -2.46 16.43 -20.31
N ALA A 63 -1.82 17.52 -20.73
CA ALA A 63 -2.48 18.83 -20.88
C ALA A 63 -3.58 18.81 -21.95
N ARG A 64 -3.33 18.15 -23.10
CA ARG A 64 -4.32 17.99 -24.18
C ARG A 64 -5.54 17.20 -23.72
N VAL A 65 -5.33 16.08 -23.02
CA VAL A 65 -6.43 15.25 -22.48
C VAL A 65 -7.25 16.05 -21.45
N ALA A 66 -6.59 16.78 -20.55
CA ALA A 66 -7.27 17.62 -19.56
C ALA A 66 -8.13 18.71 -20.22
N ALA A 67 -7.62 19.36 -21.27
CA ALA A 67 -8.36 20.38 -22.02
C ALA A 67 -9.61 19.80 -22.71
N ILE A 68 -9.50 18.61 -23.31
CA ILE A 68 -10.64 17.92 -23.95
C ILE A 68 -11.70 17.56 -22.92
N VAL A 69 -11.30 17.01 -21.77
CA VAL A 69 -12.22 16.65 -20.69
C VAL A 69 -12.96 17.87 -20.14
N ALA A 70 -12.26 19.00 -19.96
CA ALA A 70 -12.86 20.26 -19.53
C ALA A 70 -13.89 20.77 -20.55
N ALA A 71 -13.56 20.75 -21.85
CA ALA A 71 -14.48 21.17 -22.92
C ALA A 71 -15.75 20.31 -22.98
N VAL A 72 -15.62 18.98 -22.85
CA VAL A 72 -16.77 18.05 -22.86
C VAL A 72 -17.64 18.25 -21.62
N ALA A 73 -17.04 18.47 -20.45
CA ALA A 73 -17.77 18.72 -19.22
C ALA A 73 -18.61 20.02 -19.32
N GLU A 74 -18.05 21.07 -19.89
CA GLU A 74 -18.74 22.35 -20.09
C GLU A 74 -19.87 22.23 -21.12
N TYR A 75 -19.62 21.57 -22.25
CA TYR A 75 -20.67 21.30 -23.24
C TYR A 75 -21.85 20.52 -22.64
N ARG A 76 -21.57 19.53 -21.80
CA ARG A 76 -22.63 18.74 -21.14
C ARG A 76 -23.45 19.56 -20.15
N LYS A 77 -22.81 20.47 -19.39
CA LYS A 77 -23.50 21.42 -18.50
C LYS A 77 -24.36 22.40 -19.30
N ALA A 78 -23.80 23.00 -20.35
CA ALA A 78 -24.51 23.94 -21.22
C ALA A 78 -25.71 23.27 -21.94
N ARG A 79 -25.60 21.99 -22.28
CA ARG A 79 -26.71 21.20 -22.86
C ARG A 79 -27.76 20.80 -21.82
N ALA A 80 -27.37 20.50 -20.59
CA ALA A 80 -28.29 20.17 -19.51
C ALA A 80 -29.09 21.37 -18.99
N GLY A 81 -28.57 22.59 -19.11
CA GLY A 81 -29.28 23.84 -18.78
C GLY A 81 -30.23 24.35 -19.88
N LYS A 82 -30.38 23.60 -20.98
CA LYS A 82 -31.26 23.93 -22.13
C LYS A 82 -32.50 23.02 -22.22
N ALA A 83 -32.78 22.26 -21.17
CA ALA A 83 -34.00 21.46 -21.00
C ALA A 83 -34.99 22.16 -20.06
#